data_AF-A0A378B2A7-F1
#
_entry.id   AF-A0A378B2A7-F1
#
_cell.length_a   1.000
_cell.length_b   1.000
_cell.length_c   1.000
_cell.angle_alpha   90.00
_cell.angle_beta   90.00
_cell.angle_gamma   90.00
#
_symmetry.space_group_name_H-M   'P 1'
#
loop_
_entity.id
_entity.type
_entity.pdbx_description
1 polymer ?
#
loop_
_entity_poly.entity_id
_entity_poly.type
_entity_poly.pdbx_seq_one_letter_code
_entity_poly.pdbx_strand_id
1 'polypeptide(L)'
;MYGRRWPPWAPRRLGCWPVVIAVGISGSIAGKPGIAPGFVVGLAANTISAGFIGGMIGGYIAGYIALAIIKNVKVPDWARGLMPTLIVPFFASIISCLIMVYIIGTPIGIFTEALTSFLRSMGTSSNLVLGAVIGALCIG
;
A
#
# COMPACT_ATOMS: atom_id res chain seq x y z
N MET A 1 12.27 -28.50 -16.97
CA MET A 1 13.35 -27.73 -16.33
C MET A 1 13.15 -26.23 -16.58
N TYR A 2 12.55 -25.48 -15.64
CA TYR A 2 12.74 -24.01 -15.59
C TYR A 2 12.50 -23.52 -14.14
N GLY A 3 13.38 -23.95 -13.25
CA GLY A 3 13.53 -23.35 -11.93
C GLY A 3 14.21 -22.00 -12.04
N ARG A 4 13.49 -20.98 -12.55
CA ARG A 4 13.91 -19.58 -12.34
C ARG A 4 13.77 -19.27 -10.86
N ARG A 5 14.78 -19.67 -10.10
CA ARG A 5 15.07 -19.18 -8.76
C ARG A 5 15.15 -17.67 -8.90
N TRP A 6 14.09 -17.00 -8.48
CA TRP A 6 14.00 -15.56 -8.53
C TRP A 6 15.30 -14.99 -7.97
N PRO A 7 15.90 -13.99 -8.65
CA PRO A 7 17.18 -13.47 -8.22
C PRO A 7 17.06 -12.96 -6.77
N PRO A 8 18.13 -13.00 -5.96
CA PRO A 8 18.08 -12.74 -4.51
C PRO A 8 17.41 -11.42 -4.11
N TRP A 9 17.37 -10.46 -5.04
CA TRP A 9 16.81 -9.13 -4.88
C TRP A 9 15.34 -8.99 -5.30
N ALA A 10 14.74 -9.98 -5.95
CA ALA A 10 13.36 -9.93 -6.43
C ALA A 10 12.31 -9.79 -5.30
N PRO A 11 12.40 -10.50 -4.15
CA PRO A 11 11.42 -10.37 -3.07
C PRO A 11 11.36 -8.96 -2.49
N ARG A 12 12.52 -8.29 -2.40
CA ARG A 12 12.62 -6.91 -1.88
C ARG A 12 11.97 -5.88 -2.81
N ARG A 13 11.99 -6.12 -4.13
CA ARG A 13 11.32 -5.26 -5.11
C ARG A 13 9.80 -5.40 -5.07
N LEU A 14 9.31 -6.60 -4.75
CA LEU A 14 7.87 -6.86 -4.62
C LEU A 14 7.25 -6.09 -3.45
N GLY A 15 8.03 -5.79 -2.40
CA GLY A 15 7.60 -4.92 -1.29
C GLY A 15 7.48 -3.44 -1.66
N CYS A 16 8.04 -2.99 -2.79
CA CYS A 16 7.97 -1.56 -3.15
C CYS A 16 6.67 -1.19 -3.88
N TRP A 17 5.91 -2.17 -4.37
CA TRP A 17 4.70 -1.91 -5.18
C TRP A 17 3.62 -1.08 -4.48
N PRO A 18 3.28 -1.31 -3.19
CA PRO A 18 2.31 -0.49 -2.48
C PRO A 18 2.71 0.99 -2.46
N VAL A 19 4.01 1.27 -2.37
CA VAL A 19 4.56 2.63 -2.40
C VAL A 19 4.36 3.26 -3.77
N VAL A 20 4.69 2.55 -4.84
CA VAL A 20 4.56 3.06 -6.22
C VAL A 20 3.10 3.40 -6.52
N ILE A 21 2.17 2.54 -6.12
CA ILE A 21 0.74 2.72 -6.36
C ILE A 21 0.20 3.89 -5.53
N ALA A 22 0.53 3.94 -4.24
CA ALA A 22 0.08 5.01 -3.35
C ALA A 22 0.57 6.38 -3.81
N VAL A 23 1.84 6.47 -4.24
CA VAL A 23 2.44 7.69 -4.78
C VAL A 23 1.75 8.12 -6.08
N GLY A 24 1.50 7.17 -7.00
CA GLY A 24 0.82 7.46 -8.26
C GLY A 24 -0.60 8.01 -8.05
N ILE A 25 -1.38 7.39 -7.16
CA ILE A 25 -2.76 7.81 -6.85
C ILE A 25 -2.75 9.17 -6.15
N SER A 26 -1.96 9.32 -5.08
CA SER A 26 -1.90 10.57 -4.29
C SER A 26 -1.40 11.75 -5.14
N GLY A 27 -0.36 11.51 -5.95
CA GLY A 27 0.17 12.49 -6.89
C GLY A 27 -0.84 12.88 -7.97
N SER A 28 -1.71 11.96 -8.41
CA SER A 28 -2.79 12.28 -9.36
C SER A 28 -3.90 13.15 -8.75
N ILE A 29 -4.11 13.10 -7.43
CA ILE A 29 -5.19 13.83 -6.74
C ILE A 29 -4.74 15.23 -6.30
N ALA A 30 -3.59 15.31 -5.63
CA ALA A 30 -3.08 16.55 -5.06
C ALA A 30 -1.92 17.18 -5.85
N GLY A 31 -1.45 16.55 -6.93
CA GLY A 31 -0.29 16.99 -7.69
C GLY A 31 1.02 16.79 -6.92
N LYS A 32 2.02 17.63 -7.21
CA LYS A 32 3.35 17.63 -6.57
C LYS A 32 3.34 17.50 -5.03
N PRO A 33 2.52 18.26 -4.27
CA PRO A 33 2.50 18.13 -2.81
C PRO A 33 1.96 16.78 -2.30
N GLY A 34 1.23 16.02 -3.13
CA GLY A 34 0.70 14.69 -2.78
C GLY A 34 1.72 13.56 -2.85
N ILE A 35 2.89 13.79 -3.46
CA ILE A 35 3.89 12.74 -3.68
C ILE A 35 4.49 12.26 -2.35
N ALA A 36 4.91 13.19 -1.48
CA ALA A 36 5.48 12.87 -0.18
C ALA A 36 4.51 12.12 0.77
N PRO A 37 3.26 12.57 0.99
CA PRO A 37 2.32 11.82 1.83
C PRO A 37 1.96 10.46 1.23
N GLY A 38 1.83 10.35 -0.11
CA GLY A 38 1.60 9.07 -0.77
C GLY A 38 2.75 8.08 -0.57
N PHE A 39 3.99 8.56 -0.55
CA PHE A 39 5.16 7.74 -0.26
C PHE A 39 5.17 7.24 1.19
N VAL A 40 4.92 8.12 2.17
CA VAL A 40 4.89 7.77 3.60
C VAL A 40 3.78 6.76 3.89
N VAL A 41 2.58 6.97 3.35
CA VAL A 41 1.47 6.02 3.53
C VAL A 41 1.73 4.70 2.82
N GLY A 42 2.34 4.73 1.64
CA GLY A 42 2.75 3.51 0.93
C GLY A 42 3.79 2.70 1.70
N LEU A 43 4.69 3.35 2.44
CA LEU A 43 5.61 2.69 3.37
C LEU A 43 4.86 2.12 4.58
N ALA A 44 3.92 2.87 5.15
CA ALA A 44 3.08 2.39 6.25
C ALA A 44 2.24 1.16 5.84
N ALA A 45 1.75 1.11 4.60
CA ALA A 45 1.02 -0.04 4.07
C ALA A 45 1.88 -1.33 4.03
N ASN A 46 3.20 -1.18 3.82
CA ASN A 46 4.13 -2.30 3.89
C ASN A 46 4.39 -2.76 5.32
N THR A 47 4.52 -1.83 6.27
CA THR A 47 4.80 -2.19 7.67
C THR A 47 3.62 -2.88 8.34
N ILE A 48 2.39 -2.58 7.94
CA ILE A 48 1.16 -3.21 8.45
C ILE A 48 0.71 -4.43 7.63
N SER A 49 1.53 -4.91 6.69
CA SER A 49 1.21 -6.05 5.79
C SER A 49 -0.11 -5.91 5.01
N ALA A 50 -0.61 -4.69 4.82
CA ALA A 50 -1.80 -4.41 4.01
C ALA A 50 -1.57 -4.59 2.51
N GLY A 51 -0.30 -4.65 2.08
CA GLY A 51 0.11 -4.99 0.72
C GLY A 51 -0.51 -4.07 -0.34
N PHE A 52 -0.94 -4.66 -1.46
CA PHE A 52 -1.52 -3.92 -2.59
C PHE A 52 -2.78 -3.12 -2.22
N ILE A 53 -3.67 -3.72 -1.41
CA ILE A 53 -4.94 -3.09 -1.01
C ILE A 53 -4.66 -1.86 -0.15
N GLY A 54 -3.72 -1.97 0.78
CA GLY A 54 -3.24 -0.84 1.57
C GLY A 54 -2.66 0.27 0.70
N GLY A 55 -1.85 -0.07 -0.31
CA GLY A 55 -1.30 0.90 -1.26
C GLY A 55 -2.39 1.69 -2.01
N MET A 56 -3.45 1.02 -2.47
CA MET A 56 -4.57 1.71 -3.14
C MET A 56 -5.35 2.61 -2.19
N ILE A 57 -5.87 2.06 -1.10
CA ILE A 57 -6.74 2.79 -0.17
C ILE A 57 -5.95 3.94 0.49
N GLY A 58 -4.73 3.66 0.93
CA GLY A 58 -3.84 4.65 1.51
C GLY A 58 -3.46 5.76 0.54
N GLY A 59 -3.26 5.44 -0.74
CA GLY A 59 -3.00 6.44 -1.79
C GLY A 59 -4.14 7.45 -1.96
N TYR A 60 -5.39 6.98 -1.95
CA TYR A 60 -6.56 7.88 -1.99
C TYR A 60 -6.63 8.78 -0.76
N ILE A 61 -6.41 8.22 0.43
CA ILE A 61 -6.48 8.95 1.69
C ILE A 61 -5.40 10.03 1.76
N ALA A 62 -4.15 9.68 1.44
CA ALA A 62 -3.05 10.63 1.35
C ALA A 62 -3.35 11.76 0.36
N GLY A 63 -3.89 11.42 -0.82
CA GLY A 63 -4.25 12.39 -1.87
C GLY A 63 -5.36 13.35 -1.43
N TYR A 64 -6.44 12.85 -0.85
CA TYR A 64 -7.55 13.69 -0.39
C TYR A 64 -7.17 14.56 0.80
N ILE A 65 -6.37 14.05 1.75
CA ILE A 65 -5.87 14.83 2.88
C ILE A 65 -4.96 15.95 2.38
N ALA A 66 -4.02 15.64 1.48
CA ALA A 66 -3.17 16.66 0.87
C ALA A 66 -4.00 17.73 0.15
N LEU A 67 -5.01 17.32 -0.64
CA LEU A 67 -5.92 18.25 -1.31
C LEU A 67 -6.73 19.11 -0.34
N ALA A 68 -7.24 18.53 0.75
CA ALA A 68 -8.01 19.24 1.77
C ALA A 68 -7.15 20.29 2.48
N ILE A 69 -5.89 19.98 2.79
CA ILE A 69 -4.95 20.93 3.40
C ILE A 69 -4.64 22.07 2.43
N ILE A 70 -4.42 21.78 1.15
CA ILE A 70 -4.18 22.80 0.12
C ILE A 70 -5.38 23.74 -0.02
N LYS A 71 -6.61 23.21 0.01
CA LYS A 71 -7.83 24.00 -0.17
C LYS A 71 -8.23 24.83 1.06
N ASN A 72 -8.02 24.29 2.27
CA ASN A 72 -8.50 24.92 3.50
C ASN A 72 -7.47 25.83 4.19
N VAL A 73 -6.17 25.62 3.95
CA VAL A 73 -5.14 26.43 4.60
C VAL A 73 -4.87 27.69 3.75
N LYS A 74 -5.45 28.82 4.16
CA LYS A 74 -5.17 30.14 3.58
C LYS A 74 -3.88 30.68 4.19
N VAL A 75 -2.83 30.79 3.40
CA VAL A 75 -1.54 31.39 3.81
C VAL A 75 -1.31 32.74 3.12
N PRO A 76 -0.69 33.70 3.83
CA PRO A 76 -0.33 35.02 3.29
C PRO A 76 0.70 34.91 2.15
N ASP A 77 0.72 35.92 1.26
CA ASP A 77 1.46 35.92 -0.01
C ASP A 77 2.94 35.53 0.08
N TRP A 78 3.61 35.85 1.20
CA TRP A 78 5.02 35.51 1.43
C TRP A 78 5.28 34.02 1.67
N ALA A 79 4.27 33.25 2.09
CA ALA A 79 4.37 31.83 2.41
C ALA A 79 3.83 30.90 1.31
N ARG A 80 3.26 31.46 0.22
CA ARG A 80 2.67 30.66 -0.87
C ARG A 80 3.65 29.72 -1.56
N GLY A 81 4.95 30.05 -1.60
CA GLY A 81 5.98 29.18 -2.17
C GLY A 81 6.45 28.06 -1.22
N LEU A 82 6.37 28.28 0.09
CA LEU A 82 6.81 27.30 1.11
C LEU A 82 5.71 26.29 1.45
N MET A 83 4.46 26.70 1.30
CA MET A 83 3.28 25.92 1.67
C MET A 83 3.15 24.57 0.95
N PRO A 84 3.29 24.45 -0.39
CA PRO A 84 3.12 23.16 -1.09
C PRO A 84 4.34 22.25 -0.91
N THR A 85 5.48 22.83 -0.54
CA THR A 85 6.78 22.14 -0.57
C THR A 85 7.11 21.52 0.79
N LEU A 86 6.69 22.15 1.89
CA LEU A 86 7.00 21.68 3.25
C LEU A 86 5.75 21.49 4.10
N ILE A 87 4.88 22.50 4.20
CA ILE A 87 3.76 22.50 5.16
C ILE A 87 2.73 21.44 4.78
N VAL A 88 2.24 21.47 3.55
CA VAL A 88 1.27 20.49 3.05
C VAL A 88 1.81 19.07 3.16
N PRO A 89 2.98 18.71 2.60
CA PRO A 89 3.48 17.35 2.66
C PRO A 89 3.79 16.88 4.09
N PHE A 90 4.23 17.77 4.99
CA PHE A 90 4.49 17.43 6.39
C PHE A 90 3.20 17.09 7.16
N PHE A 91 2.21 17.97 7.14
CA PHE A 91 0.94 17.70 7.82
C PHE A 91 0.16 16.57 7.15
N ALA A 92 0.13 16.53 5.82
CA ALA A 92 -0.55 15.46 5.09
C ALA A 92 0.07 14.10 5.41
N SER A 93 1.40 13.97 5.46
CA SER A 93 2.06 12.69 5.75
C SER A 93 1.78 12.21 7.16
N ILE A 94 1.85 13.08 8.17
CA ILE A 94 1.54 12.72 9.56
C ILE A 94 0.08 12.26 9.69
N ILE A 95 -0.87 13.06 9.21
CA ILE A 95 -2.30 12.78 9.37
C ILE A 95 -2.68 11.51 8.61
N SER A 96 -2.25 11.39 7.35
CA SER A 96 -2.58 10.23 6.52
C SER A 96 -1.93 8.94 7.03
N CYS A 97 -0.70 9.00 7.53
CA CYS A 97 -0.03 7.86 8.15
C CYS A 97 -0.73 7.41 9.43
N LEU A 98 -1.11 8.35 10.31
CA LEU A 98 -1.88 8.01 11.51
C LEU A 98 -3.21 7.34 11.17
N ILE A 99 -3.98 7.90 10.23
CA ILE A 99 -5.26 7.34 9.78
C ILE A 99 -5.05 5.93 9.22
N MET A 100 -4.02 5.74 8.39
CA MET A 100 -3.72 4.46 7.78
C MET A 100 -3.43 3.38 8.83
N VAL A 101 -2.59 3.71 9.82
CA VAL A 101 -2.18 2.74 10.85
C VAL A 101 -3.31 2.44 11.83
N TYR A 102 -4.01 3.47 12.32
CA TYR A 102 -4.99 3.29 13.39
C TYR A 102 -6.38 2.86 12.91
N ILE A 103 -6.85 3.42 11.79
CA ILE A 103 -8.23 3.19 11.33
C ILE A 103 -8.27 2.03 10.35
N ILE A 104 -7.23 1.88 9.51
CA ILE A 104 -7.29 1.04 8.32
C ILE A 104 -6.48 -0.26 8.45
N GLY A 105 -5.41 -0.26 9.25
CA GLY A 105 -4.60 -1.46 9.48
C GLY A 105 -5.43 -2.66 9.94
N THR A 106 -6.27 -2.45 10.95
CA THR A 106 -7.12 -3.50 11.53
C THR A 106 -8.15 -4.07 10.55
N PRO A 107 -9.01 -3.27 9.88
CA PRO A 107 -10.01 -3.82 8.95
C PRO A 107 -9.38 -4.48 7.72
N ILE A 108 -8.26 -3.96 7.19
CA ILE A 108 -7.57 -4.60 6.07
C ILE A 108 -6.98 -5.95 6.50
N GLY A 109 -6.39 -6.03 7.69
CA GLY A 109 -5.87 -7.28 8.23
C GLY A 109 -6.95 -8.37 8.29
N ILE A 110 -8.11 -8.04 8.88
CA ILE A 110 -9.25 -8.96 8.99
C ILE A 110 -9.75 -9.39 7.61
N PHE A 111 -9.89 -8.45 6.67
CA PHE A 111 -10.35 -8.77 5.31
C PHE A 111 -9.40 -9.71 4.58
N THR A 112 -8.09 -9.46 4.70
CA THR A 112 -7.06 -10.27 4.07
C THR A 112 -7.01 -11.67 4.69
N GLU A 113 -7.20 -11.77 6.01
CA GLU A 113 -7.27 -13.04 6.72
C GLU A 113 -8.52 -13.84 6.36
N ALA A 114 -9.68 -13.17 6.22
CA ALA A 114 -10.93 -13.79 5.77
C ALA A 114 -10.85 -14.32 4.33
N LEU A 115 -10.24 -13.57 3.41
CA LEU A 115 -9.95 -14.04 2.07
C LEU A 115 -9.00 -15.24 2.09
N THR A 116 -7.97 -15.18 2.93
CA THR A 116 -6.99 -16.27 3.08
C THR A 116 -7.64 -17.52 3.66
N SER A 117 -8.51 -17.39 4.65
CA SER A 117 -9.24 -18.52 5.24
C SER A 117 -10.24 -19.12 4.25
N PHE A 118 -10.93 -18.28 3.47
CA PHE A 118 -11.80 -18.72 2.39
C PHE A 118 -11.02 -19.50 1.32
N LEU A 119 -9.92 -18.94 0.82
CA LEU A 119 -9.05 -19.61 -0.17
C LEU A 119 -8.45 -20.89 0.40
N ARG A 120 -8.05 -20.91 1.68
CA ARG A 120 -7.58 -22.12 2.36
C ARG A 120 -8.68 -23.16 2.50
N SER A 121 -9.94 -22.77 2.74
CA SER A 121 -11.05 -23.73 2.79
C SER A 121 -11.31 -24.40 1.44
N MET A 122 -11.13 -23.67 0.34
CA MET A 122 -11.19 -24.24 -1.03
C MET A 122 -9.95 -25.09 -1.35
N GLY A 123 -8.79 -24.65 -0.86
CA GLY A 123 -7.51 -25.31 -1.00
C GLY A 123 -7.45 -26.63 -0.23
N THR A 124 -7.80 -26.69 1.05
CA THR A 124 -7.66 -27.90 1.89
C THR A 124 -8.50 -29.09 1.39
N SER A 125 -9.70 -28.86 0.85
CA SER A 125 -10.49 -29.92 0.21
C SER A 125 -9.85 -30.45 -1.08
N SER A 126 -8.95 -29.68 -1.71
CA SER A 126 -8.29 -30.02 -2.99
C SER A 126 -6.79 -30.30 -2.85
N ASN A 127 -6.14 -29.92 -1.74
CA ASN A 127 -4.70 -29.92 -1.53
C ASN A 127 -4.14 -31.30 -1.22
N LEU A 128 -4.96 -32.21 -0.67
CA LEU A 128 -4.60 -33.62 -0.57
C LEU A 128 -4.49 -34.25 -1.96
N VAL A 129 -5.42 -33.94 -2.87
CA VAL A 129 -5.44 -34.44 -4.24
C VAL A 129 -4.38 -33.76 -5.11
N LEU A 130 -4.28 -32.43 -5.06
CA LEU A 130 -3.23 -31.67 -5.76
C LEU A 130 -1.83 -31.99 -5.23
N GLY A 131 -1.68 -32.18 -3.91
CA GLY A 131 -0.42 -32.63 -3.30
C GLY A 131 -0.02 -34.04 -3.71
N ALA A 132 -0.99 -34.96 -3.80
CA ALA A 132 -0.76 -36.31 -4.33
C ALA A 132 -0.38 -36.29 -5.83
N VAL A 133 -1.02 -35.44 -6.65
CA VAL A 133 -0.72 -35.31 -8.08
C VAL A 133 0.64 -34.67 -8.32
N ILE A 134 0.99 -33.60 -7.60
CA ILE A 134 2.31 -32.97 -7.69
C ILE A 134 3.39 -33.93 -7.16
N GLY A 135 3.13 -34.69 -6.09
CA GLY A 135 4.02 -35.73 -5.58
C GLY A 135 4.25 -36.87 -6.59
N ALA A 136 3.18 -37.34 -7.25
CA ALA A 136 3.26 -38.35 -8.30
C ALA A 136 4.05 -37.84 -9.53
N LEU A 137 3.89 -36.56 -9.90
CA LEU A 137 4.63 -35.93 -11.00
C LEU A 137 6.12 -35.68 -10.69
N CYS A 138 6.51 -35.57 -9.41
CA CYS A 138 7.91 -35.41 -9.02
C CYS A 138 8.66 -36.76 -8.86
N ILE A 139 7.94 -37.87 -8.75
CA ILE A 139 8.51 -39.23 -8.59
C ILE A 139 8.63 -39.95 -9.95
N GLY A 140 7.98 -39.43 -11.01
CA GLY A 140 8.03 -39.95 -12.39
C GLY A 140 9.09 -39.33 -13.29
#